data_AF-A0A8T4SCB6-F1
#
_entry.id   AF-A0A8T4SCB6-F1
#
_cell.length_a   1.000
_cell.length_b   1.000
_cell.length_c   1.000
_cell.angle_alpha   90.00
_cell.angle_beta   90.00
_cell.angle_gamma   90.00
#
_symmetry.space_group_name_H-M   'P 1'
#
loop_
_entity.id
_entity.type
_entity.pdbx_description
1 polymer ?
#
loop_
_entity_poly.entity_id
_entity_poly.type
_entity_poly.pdbx_seq_one_letter_code
_entity_poly.pdbx_strand_id
1 'polypeptide(L)'
;MKIEILKLQKIKWEGITDFPELYKYMKLHLEDIGYADERNLETRYIERAKPEGKKQLEISWHAVKKKSDFFVFNIDTNFLILGMSDTELQEEGIKRKMQKGVFEVRVSSYITSTDKWDELKGLQKMYERMIMKKRIDELIKELYEKSTAYFSYIKTFLGLRD
;
A
#
# COMPACT_ATOMS: atom_id res chain seq x y z
N MET A 1 3.72 -11.16 -17.47
CA MET A 1 3.67 -9.73 -17.87
C MET A 1 3.43 -8.87 -16.62
N LYS A 2 4.15 -7.76 -16.46
CA LYS A 2 3.92 -6.78 -15.38
C LYS A 2 3.61 -5.41 -16.00
N ILE A 3 2.50 -4.80 -15.62
CA ILE A 3 2.12 -3.46 -16.07
C ILE A 3 2.07 -2.54 -14.84
N GLU A 4 2.99 -1.58 -14.77
CA GLU A 4 3.03 -0.59 -13.68
C GLU A 4 1.97 0.49 -13.92
N ILE A 5 1.14 0.75 -12.90
CA ILE A 5 -0.02 1.64 -13.00
C ILE A 5 0.24 2.91 -12.23
N LEU A 6 0.41 2.78 -10.91
CA LEU A 6 0.79 3.89 -10.05
C LEU A 6 2.30 3.84 -9.86
N LYS A 7 3.00 4.75 -10.53
CA LYS A 7 4.39 5.03 -10.21
C LYS A 7 4.48 5.42 -8.74
N LEU A 8 5.49 4.89 -8.04
CA LEU A 8 5.75 5.05 -6.62
C LEU A 8 5.33 6.43 -6.08
N GLN A 9 4.20 6.48 -5.38
CA GLN A 9 3.77 7.66 -4.64
C GLN A 9 4.34 7.60 -3.23
N LYS A 10 4.71 8.77 -2.70
CA LYS A 10 5.48 8.87 -1.47
C LYS A 10 4.95 9.98 -0.59
N ILE A 11 4.69 9.65 0.66
CA ILE A 11 4.41 10.58 1.74
C ILE A 11 5.64 10.58 2.64
N LYS A 12 6.16 11.77 2.93
CA LYS A 12 7.18 12.00 3.95
C LYS A 12 6.63 13.02 4.93
N TRP A 13 6.66 12.71 6.21
CA TRP A 13 6.35 13.68 7.24
C TRP A 13 7.22 13.47 8.47
N GLU A 14 7.48 14.54 9.19
CA GLU A 14 8.14 14.51 10.49
C GLU A 14 7.15 15.06 11.52
N GLY A 15 6.91 14.31 12.59
CA GLY A 15 5.93 14.72 13.58
C GLY A 15 5.59 13.65 14.58
N ILE A 16 4.50 13.90 15.31
CA ILE A 16 3.88 12.97 16.27
C ILE A 16 2.67 12.35 15.57
N THR A 17 2.52 11.04 15.67
CA THR A 17 1.37 10.31 15.14
C THR A 17 1.09 9.07 15.99
N ASP A 18 -0.16 8.61 15.99
CA ASP A 18 -0.51 7.28 16.49
C ASP A 18 -0.19 6.26 15.40
N PHE A 19 1.05 5.77 15.39
CA PHE A 19 1.50 4.84 14.36
C PHE A 19 0.77 3.49 14.43
N PRO A 20 0.52 2.88 15.61
CA PRO A 20 -0.30 1.69 15.71
C PRO A 20 -1.70 1.87 15.08
N GLU A 21 -2.36 3.00 15.34
CA GLU A 21 -3.67 3.25 14.74
C GLU A 21 -3.57 3.49 13.23
N LEU A 22 -2.59 4.25 12.74
CA LEU A 22 -2.34 4.40 11.30
C LEU A 22 -2.14 3.03 10.61
N TYR A 23 -1.28 2.20 11.20
CA TYR A 23 -0.95 0.87 10.70
C TYR A 23 -2.22 0.00 10.62
N LYS A 24 -3.03 -0.01 11.69
CA LYS A 24 -4.30 -0.73 11.72
C LYS A 24 -5.30 -0.18 10.70
N TYR A 25 -5.45 1.13 10.63
CA TYR A 25 -6.35 1.83 9.72
C TYR A 25 -6.06 1.51 8.25
N MET A 26 -4.78 1.51 7.88
CA MET A 26 -4.34 1.14 6.54
C MET A 26 -4.59 -0.35 6.23
N LYS A 27 -4.32 -1.24 7.19
CA LYS A 27 -4.56 -2.68 7.03
C LYS A 27 -6.04 -2.98 6.83
N LEU A 28 -6.91 -2.44 7.70
CA LEU A 28 -8.36 -2.63 7.62
C LEU A 28 -8.92 -2.14 6.27
N HIS A 29 -8.45 -1.00 5.77
CA HIS A 29 -8.88 -0.53 4.46
C HIS A 29 -8.56 -1.53 3.35
N LEU A 30 -7.34 -2.09 3.33
CA LEU A 30 -6.94 -3.08 2.33
C LEU A 30 -7.74 -4.40 2.46
N GLU A 31 -8.09 -4.79 3.69
CA GLU A 31 -8.98 -5.93 3.95
C GLU A 31 -10.40 -5.65 3.42
N ASP A 32 -10.96 -4.47 3.71
CA ASP A 32 -12.30 -4.06 3.26
C ASP A 32 -12.42 -4.02 1.73
N ILE A 33 -11.37 -3.57 1.04
CA ILE A 33 -11.34 -3.59 -0.44
C ILE A 33 -10.95 -4.96 -1.02
N GLY A 34 -10.66 -5.95 -0.18
CA GLY A 34 -10.38 -7.33 -0.55
C GLY A 34 -9.01 -7.57 -1.17
N TYR A 35 -7.99 -6.81 -0.75
CA TYR A 35 -6.60 -6.95 -1.15
C TYR A 35 -5.72 -7.58 -0.06
N ALA A 36 -6.26 -7.78 1.13
CA ALA A 36 -5.57 -8.40 2.25
C ALA A 36 -6.52 -9.34 2.99
N ASP A 37 -5.94 -10.29 3.71
CA ASP A 37 -6.60 -11.06 4.76
C ASP A 37 -5.74 -11.00 6.03
N GLU A 38 -6.19 -11.62 7.12
CA GLU A 38 -5.50 -11.60 8.41
C GLU A 38 -4.02 -12.07 8.33
N ARG A 39 -3.67 -12.87 7.31
CA ARG A 39 -2.39 -13.59 7.19
C ARG A 39 -1.54 -13.11 6.01
N ASN A 40 -2.13 -12.43 5.02
CA ASN A 40 -1.49 -12.12 3.75
C ASN A 40 -1.47 -10.60 3.54
N LEU A 41 -0.46 -9.96 4.15
CA LEU A 41 -0.18 -8.55 3.91
C LEU A 41 1.29 -8.22 4.17
N GLU A 42 1.77 -8.43 5.39
CA GLU A 42 3.15 -8.09 5.76
C GLU A 42 4.13 -9.14 5.22
N THR A 43 5.06 -8.68 4.38
CA THR A 43 6.11 -9.52 3.78
C THR A 43 7.46 -9.32 4.45
N ARG A 44 7.65 -8.20 5.16
CA ARG A 44 8.90 -7.87 5.84
C ARG A 44 8.63 -6.95 7.01
N TYR A 45 9.27 -7.25 8.14
CA TYR A 45 9.36 -6.37 9.31
C TYR A 45 10.81 -6.36 9.80
N ILE A 46 11.42 -5.18 9.84
CA ILE A 46 12.75 -4.99 10.42
C ILE A 46 12.67 -3.85 11.41
N GLU A 47 13.06 -4.15 12.65
CA GLU A 47 13.27 -3.18 13.70
C GLU A 47 14.74 -3.10 14.05
N ARG A 48 15.29 -1.89 14.07
CA ARG A 48 16.66 -1.63 14.51
C ARG A 48 16.64 -0.64 15.66
N ALA A 49 17.19 -1.06 16.80
CA ALA A 49 17.45 -0.14 17.91
C ALA A 49 18.49 0.92 17.47
N LYS A 50 18.28 2.15 17.92
CA LYS A 50 19.17 3.30 17.76
C LYS A 50 19.50 3.88 19.14
N PRO A 51 20.54 4.73 19.26
CA PRO A 51 20.86 5.39 20.53
C PRO A 51 19.66 6.13 21.12
N GLU A 52 19.71 6.39 22.43
CA GLU A 52 18.70 7.17 23.17
C GLU A 52 17.29 6.55 23.15
N GLY A 53 17.19 5.23 23.02
CA GLY A 53 15.90 4.53 23.00
C GLY A 53 15.09 4.70 21.70
N LYS A 54 15.67 5.33 20.68
CA LYS A 54 15.05 5.49 19.36
C LYS A 54 15.05 4.17 18.59
N LYS A 55 14.12 4.05 17.64
CA LYS A 55 14.01 2.88 16.76
C LYS A 55 13.94 3.30 15.29
N GLN A 56 14.40 2.42 14.42
CA GLN A 56 14.17 2.49 12.99
C GLN A 56 13.33 1.28 12.59
N LEU A 57 12.24 1.53 11.85
CA LEU A 57 11.36 0.50 11.32
C LEU A 57 11.41 0.51 9.79
N GLU A 58 11.52 -0.67 9.21
CA GLU A 58 11.32 -0.93 7.78
C GLU A 58 10.27 -2.03 7.65
N ILE A 59 9.12 -1.69 7.08
CA ILE A 59 8.00 -2.62 6.92
C ILE A 59 7.60 -2.65 5.46
N SER A 60 7.38 -3.85 4.90
CA SER A 60 6.87 -4.02 3.54
C SER A 60 5.60 -4.83 3.57
N TRP A 61 4.58 -4.33 2.89
CA TRP A 61 3.32 -4.99 2.64
C TRP A 61 3.15 -5.28 1.16
N HIS A 62 2.58 -6.43 0.86
CA HIS A 62 2.21 -6.85 -0.48
C HIS A 62 0.74 -7.29 -0.46
N ALA A 63 -0.13 -6.39 -0.92
CA ALA A 63 -1.57 -6.62 -0.94
C ALA A 63 -1.99 -7.07 -2.35
N VAL A 64 -2.72 -8.18 -2.43
CA VAL A 64 -2.99 -8.91 -3.67
C VAL A 64 -4.48 -9.16 -3.82
N LYS A 65 -5.02 -8.89 -5.00
CA LYS A 65 -6.41 -9.23 -5.35
C LYS A 65 -6.46 -9.92 -6.70
N LYS A 66 -6.86 -11.18 -6.73
CA LYS A 66 -7.13 -11.90 -7.98
C LYS A 66 -8.35 -11.27 -8.64
N LYS A 67 -8.16 -10.65 -9.81
CA LYS A 67 -9.24 -9.98 -10.55
C LYS A 67 -9.87 -10.86 -11.61
N SER A 68 -9.06 -11.72 -12.23
CA SER A 68 -9.50 -12.77 -13.13
C SER A 68 -8.53 -13.94 -13.10
N ASP A 69 -8.81 -14.97 -13.88
CA ASP A 69 -7.89 -16.07 -14.12
C ASP A 69 -6.59 -15.66 -14.82
N PHE A 70 -6.55 -14.47 -15.43
CA PHE A 70 -5.41 -13.96 -16.19
C PHE A 70 -4.66 -12.83 -15.49
N PHE A 71 -5.33 -12.08 -14.61
CA PHE A 71 -4.80 -10.85 -14.05
C PHE A 71 -4.96 -10.77 -12.53
N VAL A 72 -3.91 -10.30 -11.90
CA VAL A 72 -3.82 -10.07 -10.46
C VAL A 72 -3.45 -8.61 -10.22
N PHE A 73 -4.16 -7.97 -9.31
CA PHE A 73 -3.87 -6.62 -8.84
C PHE A 73 -2.94 -6.68 -7.65
N ASN A 74 -1.91 -5.83 -7.65
CA ASN A 74 -0.93 -5.75 -6.59
C ASN A 74 -0.83 -4.29 -6.12
N ILE A 75 -0.81 -4.10 -4.80
CA ILE A 75 -0.52 -2.83 -4.13
C ILE A 75 0.59 -3.09 -3.12
N ASP A 76 1.74 -2.49 -3.35
CA ASP A 76 2.89 -2.57 -2.45
C ASP A 76 2.92 -1.32 -1.58
N THR A 77 2.97 -1.51 -0.26
CA THR A 77 3.14 -0.42 0.71
C THR A 77 4.45 -0.62 1.46
N ASN A 78 5.33 0.37 1.45
CA ASN A 78 6.58 0.32 2.20
C ASN A 78 6.64 1.46 3.20
N PHE A 79 6.90 1.10 4.46
CA PHE A 79 7.13 2.02 5.55
C PHE A 79 8.62 2.10 5.84
N LEU A 80 9.11 3.33 5.99
CA LEU A 80 10.41 3.62 6.56
C LEU A 80 10.21 4.65 7.66
N ILE A 81 10.47 4.26 8.90
CA ILE A 81 10.36 5.15 10.06
C ILE A 81 11.75 5.30 10.66
N LEU A 82 12.20 6.54 10.79
CA LEU A 82 13.50 6.89 11.33
C LEU A 82 13.34 7.61 12.66
N GLY A 83 14.09 7.18 13.66
CA GLY A 83 14.16 7.86 14.95
C GLY A 83 12.87 7.80 15.75
N MET A 84 12.08 6.73 15.61
CA MET A 84 10.82 6.56 16.33
C MET A 84 11.07 6.49 17.83
N SER A 85 10.36 7.32 18.60
CA SER A 85 10.36 7.33 20.07
C SER A 85 8.95 7.54 20.59
N ASP A 86 8.62 6.92 21.73
CA ASP A 86 7.35 7.14 22.39
C ASP A 86 7.28 8.53 23.04
N THR A 87 6.12 9.15 22.98
CA THR A 87 5.82 10.43 23.62
C THR A 87 4.41 10.39 24.22
N GLU A 88 4.20 11.08 25.36
CA GLU A 88 2.88 11.24 25.94
C GLU A 88 2.31 12.60 25.54
N LEU A 89 1.13 12.61 24.92
CA LEU A 89 0.40 13.82 24.62
C LEU A 89 -0.87 13.86 25.49
N GLN A 90 -1.11 15.00 26.13
CA GLN A 90 -2.30 15.21 26.94
C GLN A 90 -3.31 16.00 26.09
N GLU A 91 -4.34 15.30 25.63
CA GLU A 91 -5.40 15.88 24.80
C GLU A 91 -6.71 15.74 25.58
N GLU A 92 -7.39 16.85 25.82
CA GLU A 92 -8.67 16.89 26.57
C GLU A 92 -8.60 16.24 27.97
N GLY A 93 -7.43 16.28 28.62
CA GLY A 93 -7.21 15.68 29.94
C GLY A 93 -6.90 14.17 29.92
N ILE A 94 -6.93 13.53 28.76
CA ILE A 94 -6.57 12.11 28.59
C ILE A 94 -5.12 12.02 28.09
N LYS A 95 -4.30 11.22 28.79
CA LYS A 95 -2.95 10.89 28.32
C LYS A 95 -3.01 9.84 27.23
N ARG A 96 -2.51 10.16 26.04
CA ARG A 96 -2.33 9.20 24.93
C ARG A 96 -0.85 8.99 24.66
N LYS A 97 -0.46 7.72 24.49
CA LYS A 97 0.87 7.35 24.02
C LYS A 97 0.89 7.46 22.50
N MET A 98 1.81 8.25 21.97
CA MET A 98 2.00 8.47 20.54
C MET A 98 3.46 8.24 20.17
N GLN A 99 3.75 8.17 18.86
CA GLN A 99 5.10 8.01 18.34
C GLN A 99 5.55 9.27 17.62
N LYS A 100 6.73 9.75 17.99
CA LYS A 100 7.43 10.84 17.29
C LYS A 100 8.52 10.27 16.39
N GLY A 101 8.65 10.77 15.16
CA GLY A 101 9.72 10.37 14.25
C GLY A 101 9.59 10.99 12.86
N VAL A 102 10.47 10.55 11.96
CA VAL A 102 10.36 10.81 10.52
C VAL A 102 9.73 9.58 9.88
N PHE A 103 8.56 9.75 9.30
CA PHE A 103 7.79 8.68 8.69
C PHE A 103 7.78 8.85 7.18
N GLU A 104 7.99 7.74 6.50
CA GLU A 104 7.92 7.66 5.06
C GLU A 104 7.06 6.48 4.67
N VAL A 105 5.99 6.75 3.92
CA VAL A 105 5.10 5.73 3.37
C VAL A 105 5.17 5.82 1.86
N ARG A 106 5.48 4.70 1.21
CA ARG A 106 5.53 4.57 -0.25
C ARG A 106 4.47 3.59 -0.71
N VAL A 107 3.66 4.00 -1.68
CA VAL A 107 2.63 3.16 -2.29
C VAL A 107 2.92 3.03 -3.79
N SER A 108 2.89 1.80 -4.30
CA SER A 108 2.95 1.53 -5.74
C SER A 108 1.95 0.46 -6.11
N SER A 109 1.43 0.49 -7.34
CA SER A 109 0.48 -0.51 -7.81
C SER A 109 0.78 -0.97 -9.23
N TYR A 110 0.59 -2.26 -9.47
CA TYR A 110 0.82 -2.90 -10.75
C TYR A 110 -0.06 -4.12 -10.96
N ILE A 111 -0.26 -4.46 -12.23
CA ILE A 111 -0.98 -5.66 -12.66
C ILE A 111 0.06 -6.71 -13.04
N THR A 112 -0.09 -7.94 -12.54
CA THR A 112 0.63 -9.12 -13.01
C THR A 112 -0.28 -10.05 -13.78
N SER A 113 0.25 -10.67 -14.84
CA SER A 113 -0.44 -11.75 -15.54
C SER A 113 -0.10 -13.11 -14.91
N THR A 114 -1.04 -14.05 -14.98
CA THR A 114 -0.86 -15.45 -14.58
C THR A 114 -0.30 -16.30 -15.73
N ASP A 115 0.07 -17.55 -15.46
CA ASP A 115 0.57 -18.49 -16.48
C ASP A 115 -0.46 -18.75 -17.60
N LYS A 116 -1.76 -18.75 -17.26
CA LYS A 116 -2.85 -18.88 -18.24
C LYS A 116 -2.82 -17.79 -19.31
N TRP A 117 -2.31 -16.60 -18.99
CA TRP A 117 -2.15 -15.53 -19.98
C TRP A 117 -1.08 -15.88 -21.02
N ASP A 118 -0.01 -16.54 -20.58
CA ASP A 118 1.10 -16.89 -21.44
C ASP A 118 0.74 -18.04 -22.40
N GLU A 119 -0.13 -18.96 -21.97
CA GLU A 119 -0.72 -20.01 -22.81
C GLU A 119 -1.59 -19.45 -23.95
N LEU A 120 -2.28 -18.32 -23.73
CA LEU A 120 -3.13 -17.69 -24.73
C LEU A 120 -2.37 -16.91 -25.80
N LYS A 121 -1.08 -16.64 -25.64
CA LYS A 121 -0.28 -15.86 -26.62
C LYS A 121 -0.21 -16.53 -28.00
N GLY A 122 -0.42 -17.83 -28.07
CA GLY A 122 -0.42 -18.61 -29.33
C GLY A 122 -1.73 -18.54 -30.12
N LEU A 123 -2.85 -18.12 -29.51
CA LEU A 123 -4.14 -18.03 -30.18
C LEU A 123 -4.37 -16.60 -30.70
N GLN A 124 -4.43 -16.49 -32.02
CA GLN A 124 -4.59 -15.24 -32.76
C GLN A 124 -6.07 -14.83 -32.86
N LYS A 125 -6.36 -13.54 -32.61
CA LYS A 125 -6.99 -12.62 -33.58
C LYS A 125 -6.92 -11.16 -33.12
N MET A 126 -6.86 -10.25 -34.10
CA MET A 126 -6.81 -8.78 -33.88
C MET A 126 -8.00 -8.28 -33.04
N TYR A 127 -9.18 -8.90 -33.19
CA TYR A 127 -10.38 -8.60 -32.42
C TYR A 127 -10.25 -8.98 -30.94
N GLU A 128 -9.72 -10.18 -30.65
CA GLU A 128 -9.39 -10.59 -29.28
C GLU A 128 -8.34 -9.66 -28.68
N ARG A 129 -7.31 -9.27 -29.44
CA ARG A 129 -6.33 -8.27 -29.00
C ARG A 129 -6.96 -6.91 -28.69
N MET A 130 -7.94 -6.45 -29.47
CA MET A 130 -8.61 -5.16 -29.23
C MET A 130 -9.53 -5.22 -27.99
N ILE A 131 -10.34 -6.27 -27.84
CA ILE A 131 -11.16 -6.48 -26.64
C ILE A 131 -10.27 -6.61 -25.41
N MET A 132 -9.19 -7.39 -25.52
CA MET A 132 -8.24 -7.56 -24.43
C MET A 132 -7.54 -6.26 -24.07
N LYS A 133 -7.17 -5.44 -25.07
CA LYS A 133 -6.62 -4.10 -24.81
C LYS A 133 -7.60 -3.23 -24.04
N LYS A 134 -8.86 -3.14 -24.50
CA LYS A 134 -9.90 -2.38 -23.79
C LYS A 134 -10.10 -2.88 -22.36
N ARG A 135 -10.13 -4.20 -22.17
CA ARG A 135 -10.24 -4.80 -20.84
C ARG A 135 -9.04 -4.48 -19.95
N ILE A 136 -7.83 -4.52 -20.50
CA ILE A 136 -6.62 -4.12 -19.78
C ILE A 136 -6.72 -2.63 -19.40
N ASP A 137 -7.15 -1.75 -20.31
CA ASP A 137 -7.31 -0.32 -20.02
C ASP A 137 -8.34 -0.07 -18.89
N GLU A 138 -9.44 -0.83 -18.86
CA GLU A 138 -10.43 -0.81 -17.76
C GLU A 138 -9.82 -1.29 -16.43
N LEU A 139 -9.03 -2.37 -16.46
CA LEU A 139 -8.33 -2.89 -15.28
C LEU A 139 -7.28 -1.90 -14.75
N ILE A 140 -6.55 -1.23 -15.65
CA ILE A 140 -5.59 -0.18 -15.34
C ILE A 140 -6.31 0.96 -14.61
N LYS A 141 -7.43 1.44 -15.16
CA LYS A 141 -8.23 2.52 -14.57
C LYS A 141 -8.76 2.12 -13.19
N GLU A 142 -9.31 0.92 -13.05
CA GLU A 142 -9.81 0.42 -11.77
C GLU A 142 -8.72 0.37 -10.70
N LEU A 143 -7.55 -0.22 -11.02
CA LEU A 143 -6.45 -0.30 -10.05
C LEU A 143 -5.91 1.09 -9.70
N TYR A 144 -5.83 2.00 -10.67
CA TYR A 144 -5.40 3.38 -10.45
C TYR A 144 -6.35 4.13 -9.50
N GLU A 145 -7.66 4.02 -9.70
CA GLU A 145 -8.66 4.63 -8.82
C GLU A 145 -8.56 4.08 -7.40
N LYS A 146 -8.41 2.77 -7.24
CA LYS A 146 -8.26 2.12 -5.94
C LYS A 146 -6.97 2.50 -5.22
N SER A 147 -5.83 2.49 -5.92
CA SER A 147 -4.54 2.82 -5.31
C SER A 147 -4.43 4.30 -4.97
N THR A 148 -5.00 5.18 -5.80
CA THR A 148 -5.07 6.63 -5.51
C THR A 148 -6.00 6.92 -4.33
N ALA A 149 -7.16 6.25 -4.25
CA ALA A 149 -8.06 6.38 -3.10
C ALA A 149 -7.38 5.91 -1.81
N TYR A 150 -6.67 4.78 -1.83
CA TYR A 150 -5.90 4.31 -0.69
C TYR A 150 -4.78 5.30 -0.29
N PHE A 151 -4.08 5.90 -1.26
CA PHE A 151 -3.08 6.91 -0.96
C PHE A 151 -3.68 8.18 -0.32
N SER A 152 -4.80 8.67 -0.85
CA SER A 152 -5.54 9.81 -0.28
C SER A 152 -6.09 9.50 1.12
N TYR A 153 -6.51 8.26 1.36
CA TYR A 153 -6.93 7.77 2.66
C TYR A 153 -5.82 7.87 3.71
N ILE A 154 -4.58 7.51 3.35
CA ILE A 154 -3.39 7.67 4.22
C ILE A 154 -3.12 9.15 4.49
N LYS A 155 -3.14 10.00 3.45
CA LYS A 155 -2.95 11.45 3.63
C LYS A 155 -3.98 12.06 4.57
N THR A 156 -5.24 11.67 4.42
CA THR A 156 -6.36 12.16 5.24
C THR A 156 -6.15 11.82 6.71
N PHE A 157 -5.73 10.59 7.02
CA PHE A 157 -5.39 10.21 8.40
C PHE A 157 -4.30 11.11 8.98
N LEU A 158 -3.28 11.43 8.18
CA LEU A 158 -2.17 12.28 8.58
C LEU A 158 -2.51 13.78 8.59
N GLY A 159 -3.75 14.17 8.26
CA GLY A 159 -4.16 15.57 8.14
C GLY A 159 -3.46 16.32 6.99
N LEU A 160 -2.86 15.60 6.05
CA LEU A 160 -2.20 16.18 4.88
C LEU A 160 -3.27 16.42 3.81
N ARG A 161 -3.51 17.69 3.43
CA ARG A 161 -4.40 18.02 2.31
C ARG A 161 -3.75 17.67 0.96
N ASP A 162 -4.59 17.39 -0.04
CA ASP A 162 -4.19 17.11 -1.43
C ASP A 162 -3.60 18.33 -2.16
#